data_AF-A0A3P7PSP1-F1
#
_entry.id   AF-A0A3P7PSP1-F1
#
_cell.length_a   1.000
_cell.length_b   1.000
_cell.length_c   1.000
_cell.angle_alpha   90.00
_cell.angle_beta   90.00
_cell.angle_gamma   90.00
#
_symmetry.space_group_name_H-M   'P 1'
#
loop_
_entity.id
_entity.type
_entity.pdbx_description
1 polymer ?
#
loop_
_entity_poly.entity_id
_entity_poly.type
_entity_poly.pdbx_seq_one_letter_code
_entity_poly.pdbx_strand_id
1 'polypeptide(L)'
;MYDEERSDTLNISDVEEWKLYKYRPLLRFFNFLLFREYTKKLQRLRKADRLLEVEAEIREKENLRQQNLRELELRMNAMLGRPGSSPFNNNPKEKIGLNARLDLCESKMKEMQLTLEKIHILVREVAATMGGNVTQETLPPTPPGRKSSFSSNYRRHHFLRNQHVSEESDVDE
;
A
#
# COMPACT_ATOMS: atom_id res chain seq x y z
N MET A 1 -22.27 -45.64 -16.40
CA MET A 1 -22.05 -44.47 -15.52
C MET A 1 -23.30 -44.34 -14.68
N TYR A 2 -23.36 -44.66 -13.39
CA TYR A 2 -22.39 -44.98 -12.34
C TYR A 2 -23.11 -45.92 -11.37
N ASP A 3 -22.53 -47.05 -10.99
CA ASP A 3 -22.93 -47.83 -9.81
C ASP A 3 -21.70 -48.59 -9.32
N GLU A 4 -20.74 -47.85 -8.78
CA GLU A 4 -19.66 -48.37 -7.96
C GLU A 4 -19.48 -47.38 -6.81
N GLU A 5 -19.16 -47.91 -5.61
CA GLU A 5 -19.00 -47.20 -4.33
C GLU A 5 -20.23 -47.11 -3.42
N ARG A 6 -20.74 -48.26 -2.98
CA ARG A 6 -21.33 -48.36 -1.63
C ARG A 6 -21.16 -49.72 -0.96
N SER A 7 -20.00 -50.34 -1.17
CA SER A 7 -19.68 -51.67 -0.64
C SER A 7 -18.70 -51.59 0.54
N ASP A 8 -19.04 -50.79 1.56
CA ASP A 8 -18.45 -50.93 2.91
C ASP A 8 -19.56 -51.33 3.89
N THR A 9 -20.24 -52.43 3.58
CA THR A 9 -20.96 -53.18 4.62
C THR A 9 -19.91 -53.89 5.48
N LEU A 10 -19.38 -53.18 6.47
CA LEU A 10 -18.60 -53.77 7.55
C LEU A 10 -19.46 -54.86 8.21
N ASN A 11 -19.10 -56.12 7.98
CA ASN A 11 -19.77 -57.26 8.60
C ASN A 11 -19.36 -57.33 10.08
N ILE A 12 -20.07 -56.57 10.92
CA ILE A 12 -19.82 -56.41 12.37
C ILE A 12 -19.97 -57.75 13.13
N SER A 13 -20.60 -58.76 12.52
CA SER A 13 -20.85 -60.07 13.13
C SER A 13 -19.59 -60.88 13.43
N ASP A 14 -18.47 -60.62 12.74
CA ASP A 14 -17.21 -61.36 12.93
C ASP A 14 -16.23 -60.65 13.87
N VAL A 15 -16.59 -59.47 14.39
CA VAL A 15 -15.72 -58.73 15.29
C VAL A 15 -15.99 -59.16 16.73
N GLU A 16 -15.13 -60.05 17.22
CA GLU A 16 -15.14 -60.53 18.59
C GLU A 16 -15.28 -59.38 19.61
N GLU A 17 -16.36 -59.39 20.39
CA GLU A 17 -16.75 -58.31 21.29
C GLU A 17 -15.66 -57.94 22.32
N TRP A 18 -14.83 -58.92 22.70
CA TRP A 18 -13.69 -58.73 23.60
C TRP A 18 -12.55 -57.91 22.99
N LYS A 19 -12.35 -57.99 21.66
CA LYS A 19 -11.39 -57.12 20.94
C LYS A 19 -11.87 -55.69 20.90
N LEU A 20 -13.19 -55.46 20.78
CA LEU A 20 -13.78 -54.12 20.83
C LEU A 20 -13.75 -53.50 22.23
N TYR A 21 -13.73 -54.31 23.30
CA TYR A 21 -13.81 -53.83 24.67
C TYR A 21 -12.72 -52.79 24.99
N LYS A 22 -11.49 -53.01 24.51
CA LYS A 22 -10.36 -52.08 24.68
C LYS A 22 -10.56 -50.74 23.94
N TYR A 23 -11.32 -50.73 22.85
CA TYR A 23 -11.59 -49.55 22.04
C TYR A 23 -12.93 -48.88 22.36
N ARG A 24 -13.78 -49.46 23.23
CA ARG A 24 -15.06 -48.85 23.65
C ARG A 24 -14.91 -47.41 24.17
N PRO A 25 -13.94 -47.08 25.03
CA PRO A 25 -13.73 -45.69 25.47
C PRO A 25 -13.36 -44.77 24.31
N LEU A 26 -12.52 -45.26 23.39
CA LEU A 26 -12.08 -44.51 22.22
C LEU A 26 -13.23 -44.26 21.22
N LEU A 27 -14.08 -45.27 20.99
CA LEU A 27 -15.29 -45.14 20.19
C LEU A 27 -16.30 -44.18 20.82
N ARG A 28 -16.46 -44.21 22.14
CA ARG A 28 -17.28 -43.21 22.86
C ARG A 28 -16.72 -41.80 22.71
N PHE A 29 -15.39 -41.66 22.79
CA PHE A 29 -14.71 -40.38 22.59
C PHE A 29 -14.89 -39.84 21.17
N PHE A 30 -14.69 -40.67 20.15
CA PHE A 30 -14.93 -40.27 18.76
C PHE A 30 -16.39 -39.95 18.48
N ASN A 31 -17.33 -40.73 19.01
CA ASN A 31 -18.76 -40.41 18.93
C ASN A 31 -19.09 -39.09 19.63
N PHE A 32 -18.45 -38.80 20.77
CA PHE A 32 -18.61 -37.52 21.46
C PHE A 32 -18.06 -36.36 20.62
N LEU A 33 -16.88 -36.51 19.99
CA LEU A 33 -16.33 -35.49 19.09
C LEU A 33 -17.23 -35.25 17.88
N LEU A 34 -17.74 -36.33 17.26
CA LEU A 34 -18.72 -36.25 16.17
C LEU A 34 -19.97 -35.52 16.63
N PHE A 35 -20.57 -35.93 17.75
CA PHE A 35 -21.76 -35.28 18.31
C PHE A 35 -21.52 -33.79 18.59
N ARG A 36 -20.36 -33.43 19.14
CA ARG A 36 -20.00 -32.04 19.41
C ARG A 36 -19.87 -31.22 18.11
N GLU A 37 -19.22 -31.76 17.08
CA GLU A 37 -19.13 -31.08 15.78
C GLU A 37 -20.48 -30.93 15.10
N TYR A 38 -21.31 -31.97 15.11
CA TYR A 38 -22.68 -31.87 14.59
C TYR A 38 -23.52 -30.88 15.38
N THR A 39 -23.39 -30.84 16.71
CA THR A 39 -24.09 -29.87 17.56
C THR A 39 -23.67 -28.44 17.23
N LYS A 40 -22.36 -28.17 17.05
CA LYS A 40 -21.87 -26.86 16.60
C LYS A 40 -22.43 -26.49 15.22
N LYS A 41 -22.43 -27.43 14.27
CA LYS A 41 -23.01 -27.19 12.93
C LYS A 41 -24.51 -26.91 12.99
N LEU A 42 -25.23 -27.60 13.87
CA LEU A 42 -26.68 -27.43 14.05
C LEU A 42 -27.02 -26.10 14.75
N GLN A 43 -26.15 -25.63 15.65
CA GLN A 43 -26.22 -24.28 16.21
C GLN A 43 -25.98 -23.21 15.14
N ARG A 44 -24.97 -23.40 14.27
CA ARG A 44 -24.66 -22.50 13.14
C ARG A 44 -25.76 -22.34 12.10
N LEU A 45 -26.64 -23.33 11.98
CA LEU A 45 -27.81 -23.24 11.09
C LEU A 45 -28.92 -22.30 11.61
N ARG A 46 -28.83 -21.81 12.84
CA ARG A 46 -29.77 -20.80 13.37
C ARG A 46 -29.40 -19.42 12.82
N LYS A 47 -30.41 -18.62 12.44
CA LYS A 47 -30.26 -17.30 11.80
C LYS A 47 -29.30 -16.33 12.52
N ALA A 48 -29.11 -16.47 13.83
CA ALA A 48 -28.19 -15.66 14.63
C ALA A 48 -26.70 -15.92 14.29
N ASP A 49 -26.34 -17.13 13.85
CA ASP A 49 -24.94 -17.48 13.56
C ASP A 49 -24.52 -17.04 12.15
N ARG A 50 -25.48 -16.80 11.24
CA ARG A 50 -25.17 -16.19 9.93
C ARG A 50 -24.62 -14.77 10.07
N LEU A 51 -25.09 -14.02 11.08
CA LEU A 51 -24.52 -12.71 11.44
C LEU A 51 -23.09 -12.86 11.98
N LEU A 52 -22.83 -13.88 12.80
CA LEU A 52 -21.48 -14.18 13.30
C LEU A 52 -20.53 -14.60 12.18
N GLU A 53 -21.01 -15.37 11.19
CA GLU A 53 -20.24 -15.72 10.00
C GLU A 53 -19.89 -14.49 9.17
N VAL A 54 -20.87 -13.59 8.95
CA VAL A 54 -20.63 -12.32 8.25
C VAL A 54 -19.65 -11.44 9.03
N GLU A 55 -19.76 -11.36 10.36
CA GLU A 55 -18.82 -10.61 11.19
C GLU A 55 -17.40 -11.19 11.12
N ALA A 56 -17.27 -12.51 11.11
CA ALA A 56 -15.99 -13.19 10.93
C ALA A 56 -15.40 -12.90 9.54
N GLU A 57 -16.22 -12.94 8.48
CA GLU A 57 -15.79 -12.61 7.11
C GLU A 57 -15.35 -11.15 6.99
N ILE A 58 -16.08 -10.21 7.61
CA ILE A 58 -15.70 -8.79 7.65
C ILE A 58 -14.35 -8.63 8.35
N ARG A 59 -14.16 -9.28 9.50
CA ARG A 59 -12.89 -9.22 10.26
C ARG A 59 -11.73 -9.79 9.45
N GLU A 60 -11.95 -10.88 8.73
CA GLU A 60 -10.93 -11.48 7.85
C GLU A 60 -10.57 -10.54 6.69
N LYS A 61 -11.57 -9.96 6.01
CA LYS A 61 -11.34 -8.98 4.94
C LYS A 61 -10.61 -7.74 5.43
N GLU A 62 -10.95 -7.24 6.61
CA GLU A 62 -10.29 -6.09 7.21
C GLU A 62 -8.84 -6.41 7.57
N ASN A 63 -8.56 -7.59 8.14
CA ASN A 63 -7.20 -8.04 8.39
C ASN A 63 -6.38 -8.14 7.10
N LEU A 64 -6.94 -8.71 6.03
CA LEU A 64 -6.28 -8.80 4.74
C LEU A 64 -6.01 -7.40 4.14
N ARG A 65 -6.98 -6.49 4.25
CA ARG A 65 -6.82 -5.09 3.81
C ARG A 65 -5.69 -4.40 4.56
N GLN A 66 -5.60 -4.58 5.87
CA GLN A 66 -4.53 -4.01 6.70
C GLN A 66 -3.16 -4.60 6.36
N GLN A 67 -3.08 -5.91 6.12
CA GLN A 67 -1.85 -6.55 5.66
C GLN A 67 -1.38 -5.99 4.32
N ASN A 68 -2.29 -5.89 3.35
CA ASN A 68 -1.99 -5.32 2.03
C ASN A 68 -1.54 -3.85 2.12
N LEU A 69 -2.15 -3.06 3.01
CA LEU A 69 -1.75 -1.67 3.24
C LEU A 69 -0.33 -1.59 3.81
N ARG A 70 -0.01 -2.39 4.84
CA ARG A 70 1.35 -2.45 5.41
C ARG A 70 2.37 -2.92 4.38
N GLU A 71 2.03 -3.91 3.57
CA GLU A 71 2.91 -4.37 2.50
C GLU A 71 3.16 -3.26 1.47
N LEU A 72 2.12 -2.52 1.08
CA LEU A 72 2.25 -1.40 0.16
C LEU A 72 3.14 -0.30 0.73
N GLU A 73 2.98 0.04 2.02
CA GLU A 73 3.85 1.00 2.71
C GLU A 73 5.30 0.54 2.73
N LEU A 74 5.56 -0.74 3.02
CA LEU A 74 6.90 -1.32 3.00
C LEU A 74 7.51 -1.25 1.59
N ARG A 75 6.75 -1.61 0.55
CA ARG A 75 7.20 -1.52 -0.84
C ARG A 75 7.48 -0.07 -1.25
N MET A 76 6.61 0.87 -0.88
CA MET A 76 6.81 2.29 -1.13
C MET A 76 8.09 2.80 -0.46
N ASN A 77 8.31 2.45 0.81
CA ASN A 77 9.51 2.79 1.55
C ASN A 77 10.77 2.15 0.97
N ALA A 78 10.67 0.95 0.39
CA ALA A 78 11.79 0.30 -0.30
C ALA A 78 12.11 0.98 -1.64
N MET A 79 11.10 1.39 -2.41
CA MET A 79 11.27 2.03 -3.72
C MET A 79 11.73 3.49 -3.62
N LEU A 80 11.12 4.28 -2.73
CA LEU A 80 11.38 5.72 -2.60
C LEU A 80 12.40 6.05 -1.51
N GLY A 81 12.77 5.07 -0.70
CA GLY A 81 13.61 5.24 0.48
C GLY A 81 12.84 5.85 1.66
N ARG A 82 13.53 5.96 2.80
CA ARG A 82 12.98 6.62 3.99
C ARG A 82 12.90 8.13 3.76
N PRO A 83 11.91 8.82 4.37
CA PRO A 83 11.87 10.28 4.40
C PRO A 83 13.21 10.84 4.89
N GLY A 84 13.73 11.83 4.17
CA GLY A 84 15.04 12.42 4.40
C GLY A 84 14.96 13.93 4.46
N SER A 85 16.00 14.58 4.98
CA SER A 85 16.12 16.03 4.90
C SER A 85 16.42 16.46 3.47
N SER A 86 15.98 17.66 3.11
CA SER A 86 16.30 18.30 1.83
C SER A 86 17.07 19.59 2.10
N PRO A 87 18.15 19.88 1.35
CA PRO A 87 18.84 21.17 1.43
C PRO A 87 17.98 22.34 0.94
N PHE A 88 16.90 22.05 0.19
CA PHE A 88 15.95 23.04 -0.30
C PHE A 88 14.77 23.26 0.64
N ASN A 89 14.69 22.53 1.76
CA ASN A 89 13.63 22.74 2.73
C ASN A 89 13.97 23.91 3.67
N ASN A 90 12.97 24.72 4.03
CA ASN A 90 13.14 25.82 4.99
C ASN A 90 13.53 25.30 6.38
N ASN A 91 13.06 24.10 6.74
CA ASN A 91 13.43 23.43 7.98
C ASN A 91 14.42 22.27 7.70
N PRO A 92 15.71 22.42 8.03
CA PRO A 92 16.72 21.39 7.72
C PRO A 92 16.58 20.11 8.56
N LYS A 93 15.84 20.17 9.69
CA LYS A 93 15.61 19.01 10.57
C LYS A 93 14.38 18.20 10.18
N GLU A 94 13.52 18.75 9.34
CA GLU A 94 12.29 18.09 8.91
C GLU A 94 12.60 17.03 7.84
N LYS A 95 12.11 15.80 8.07
CA LYS A 95 12.22 14.70 7.12
C LYS A 95 10.99 14.70 6.22
N ILE A 96 11.21 14.86 4.93
CA ILE A 96 10.15 14.89 3.92
C ILE A 96 10.32 13.72 2.94
N GLY A 97 9.19 13.24 2.41
CA GLY A 97 9.17 12.15 1.44
C GLY A 97 9.82 12.52 0.11
N LEU A 98 10.25 11.52 -0.68
CA LEU A 98 10.95 11.75 -1.94
C LEU A 98 10.16 12.63 -2.91
N ASN A 99 8.85 12.45 -3.03
CA ASN A 99 8.00 13.25 -3.92
C ASN A 99 8.09 14.75 -3.57
N ALA A 100 7.91 15.10 -2.30
CA ALA A 100 8.04 16.48 -1.84
C ALA A 100 9.46 17.04 -2.06
N ARG A 101 10.49 16.21 -1.92
CA ARG A 101 11.88 16.60 -2.22
C ARG A 101 12.09 16.90 -3.70
N LEU A 102 11.47 16.12 -4.59
CA LEU A 102 11.50 16.36 -6.04
C LEU A 102 10.76 17.64 -6.39
N ASP A 103 9.60 17.90 -5.79
CA ASP A 103 8.84 19.13 -6.00
C ASP A 103 9.65 20.39 -5.60
N LEU A 104 10.33 20.34 -4.45
CA LEU A 104 11.21 21.42 -4.00
C LEU A 104 12.39 21.63 -4.95
N CYS A 105 13.00 20.55 -5.44
CA CYS A 105 14.09 20.61 -6.40
C CYS A 105 13.62 21.27 -7.71
N GLU A 106 12.46 20.86 -8.24
CA GLU A 106 11.88 21.43 -9.45
C GLU A 106 11.60 22.94 -9.26
N SER A 107 11.03 23.34 -8.12
CA SER A 107 10.79 24.75 -7.82
C SER A 107 12.10 25.53 -7.78
N LYS A 108 13.14 24.99 -7.12
CA LYS A 108 14.43 25.67 -7.03
C LYS A 108 15.13 25.78 -8.37
N MET A 109 15.01 24.76 -9.23
CA MET A 109 15.52 24.81 -10.59
C MET A 109 14.84 25.91 -11.42
N LYS A 110 13.53 26.08 -11.29
CA LYS A 110 12.78 27.16 -11.96
C LYS A 110 13.25 28.54 -11.49
N GLU A 111 13.44 28.73 -10.19
CA GLU A 111 14.00 29.97 -9.65
C GLU A 111 15.40 30.25 -10.19
N MET A 112 16.28 29.24 -10.19
CA MET A 112 17.63 29.37 -10.73
C MET A 112 17.62 29.77 -12.19
N GLN A 113 16.73 29.18 -13.00
CA GLN A 113 16.58 29.53 -14.40
C GLN A 113 16.18 30.99 -14.60
N LEU A 114 15.23 31.49 -13.81
CA LEU A 114 14.83 32.90 -13.83
C LEU A 114 15.97 33.83 -13.38
N THR A 115 16.75 33.43 -12.37
CA THR A 115 17.90 34.24 -11.94
C THR A 115 19.01 34.27 -13.00
N LEU A 116 19.26 33.17 -13.69
CA LEU A 116 20.23 33.10 -14.78
C LEU A 116 19.82 34.02 -15.93
N GLU A 117 18.53 34.02 -16.30
CA GLU A 117 18.01 34.90 -17.34
C GLU A 117 18.21 36.38 -16.98
N LYS A 118 17.94 36.77 -15.74
CA LYS A 118 18.22 38.12 -15.24
C LYS A 118 19.71 38.47 -15.28
N ILE A 119 20.59 37.54 -14.90
CA ILE A 119 22.04 37.73 -15.00
C ILE A 119 22.45 37.93 -16.46
N HIS A 120 21.90 37.16 -17.40
CA HIS A 120 22.18 37.33 -18.82
C HIS A 120 21.75 38.71 -19.34
N ILE A 121 20.62 39.24 -18.88
CA ILE A 121 20.18 40.60 -19.23
C ILE A 121 21.18 41.63 -18.70
N LEU A 122 21.53 41.56 -17.41
CA LEU A 122 22.49 42.47 -16.79
C LEU A 122 23.87 42.45 -17.47
N VAL A 123 24.37 41.27 -17.83
CA VAL A 123 25.66 41.14 -18.55
C VAL A 123 25.59 41.84 -19.91
N ARG A 124 24.48 41.73 -20.65
CA ARG A 124 24.32 42.45 -21.92
C ARG A 124 24.26 43.96 -21.73
N GLU A 125 23.55 44.43 -20.71
CA GLU A 125 23.45 45.87 -20.40
C GLU A 125 24.80 46.47 -20.00
N VAL A 126 25.57 45.76 -19.15
CA VAL A 126 26.93 46.16 -18.77
C VAL A 126 27.86 46.17 -19.99
N ALA A 127 27.80 45.15 -20.84
CA ALA A 127 28.66 45.13 -22.02
C ALA A 127 28.32 46.23 -23.04
N ALA A 128 27.04 46.54 -23.21
CA ALA A 128 26.57 47.64 -24.06
C ALA A 128 27.04 49.02 -23.52
N THR A 129 27.04 49.21 -22.21
CA THR A 129 27.53 50.46 -21.57
C THR A 129 29.05 50.59 -21.60
N MET A 130 29.79 49.47 -21.61
CA MET A 130 31.25 49.44 -21.73
C MET A 130 31.77 49.49 -23.18
N GLY A 131 30.89 49.60 -24.18
CA GLY A 131 31.28 49.68 -25.60
C GLY A 131 31.85 48.38 -26.19
N GLY A 132 31.65 47.24 -25.51
CA GLY A 132 32.14 45.93 -25.93
C GLY A 132 31.12 45.21 -26.81
N ASN A 133 31.47 44.90 -28.05
CA ASN A 133 30.72 43.94 -28.87
C ASN A 133 30.88 42.54 -28.26
N VAL A 134 29.87 42.06 -27.53
CA VAL A 134 29.87 40.70 -26.98
C VAL A 134 29.65 39.70 -28.11
N THR A 135 30.74 39.12 -28.61
CA THR A 135 30.68 37.83 -29.29
C THR A 135 30.22 36.77 -28.29
N GLN A 136 29.34 35.87 -28.71
CA GLN A 136 28.68 34.84 -27.89
C GLN A 136 29.62 33.85 -27.15
N GLU A 137 30.94 34.02 -27.24
CA GLU A 137 31.96 33.08 -26.75
C GLU A 137 32.26 33.16 -25.25
N THR A 138 31.82 34.18 -24.53
CA THR A 138 32.16 34.36 -23.10
C THR A 138 31.11 33.81 -22.12
N LEU A 139 30.03 33.19 -22.61
CA LEU A 139 29.07 32.52 -21.74
C LEU A 139 29.49 31.05 -21.54
N PRO A 140 29.39 30.51 -20.29
CA PRO A 140 29.65 29.10 -20.07
C PRO A 140 28.75 28.25 -20.97
N PRO A 141 29.27 27.20 -21.62
CA PRO A 141 28.54 26.44 -22.61
C PRO A 141 27.27 25.85 -21.97
N THR A 142 26.14 26.04 -22.65
CA THR A 142 24.90 25.34 -22.32
C THR A 142 25.21 23.83 -22.29
N PRO A 143 24.90 23.10 -21.22
CA PRO A 143 25.18 21.67 -21.16
C PRO A 143 24.53 20.95 -22.36
N PRO A 144 25.22 19.98 -22.99
CA PRO A 144 24.74 19.35 -24.21
C PRO A 144 23.56 18.43 -23.87
N GLY A 145 22.34 18.94 -24.03
CA GLY A 145 21.16 18.12 -23.83
C GLY A 145 19.89 18.91 -23.53
N ARG A 146 19.33 19.59 -24.53
CA ARG A 146 17.89 19.60 -24.84
C ARG A 146 17.63 20.54 -26.00
N LYS A 147 17.57 19.97 -27.21
CA LYS A 147 16.75 20.55 -28.28
C LYS A 147 15.33 20.64 -27.73
N SER A 148 14.76 21.84 -27.76
CA SER A 148 13.38 22.13 -27.37
C SER A 148 12.43 21.43 -28.35
N SER A 149 12.14 20.16 -28.09
CA SER A 149 11.13 19.43 -28.85
C SER A 149 10.52 18.35 -27.97
N PHE A 150 9.68 18.74 -27.01
CA PHE A 150 8.62 17.84 -26.55
C PHE A 150 7.38 18.64 -26.18
N SER A 151 6.50 18.73 -27.18
CA SER A 151 5.06 18.60 -26.98
C SER A 151 4.82 17.55 -25.88
N SER A 152 4.15 17.97 -24.81
CA SER A 152 3.76 17.05 -23.75
C SER A 152 2.44 17.49 -23.16
N ASN A 153 1.38 17.00 -23.80
CA ASN A 153 0.07 16.81 -23.20
C ASN A 153 0.21 15.87 -22.00
N TYR A 154 0.49 16.39 -20.80
CA TYR A 154 0.20 15.68 -19.57
C TYR A 154 -1.09 16.25 -18.96
N ARG A 155 -2.16 15.51 -19.20
CA ARG A 155 -3.47 15.63 -18.56
C ARG A 155 -3.28 15.48 -17.04
N ARG A 156 -3.26 16.59 -16.31
CA ARG A 156 -3.34 16.60 -14.84
C ARG A 156 -4.72 16.09 -14.41
N HIS A 157 -4.80 14.88 -13.89
CA HIS A 157 -5.94 14.48 -13.06
C HIS A 157 -5.72 15.05 -11.65
N HIS A 158 -6.40 16.16 -11.37
CA HIS A 158 -6.59 16.64 -10.00
C HIS A 158 -7.48 15.65 -9.26
N PHE A 159 -6.90 14.82 -8.40
CA PHE A 159 -7.67 14.15 -7.36
C PHE A 159 -7.81 15.13 -6.19
N LEU A 160 -9.01 15.67 -6.05
CA LEU A 160 -9.49 16.38 -4.87
C LEU A 160 -9.36 15.44 -3.66
N ARG A 161 -8.46 15.78 -2.74
CA ARG A 161 -8.38 15.16 -1.41
C ARG A 161 -9.37 15.88 -0.52
N ASN A 162 -10.57 15.31 -0.35
CA ASN A 162 -11.47 15.71 0.72
C ASN A 162 -10.78 15.43 2.06
N GLN A 163 -10.58 16.48 2.86
CA GLN A 163 -10.29 16.37 4.28
C GLN A 163 -11.57 15.91 4.98
N HIS A 164 -11.61 14.66 5.43
CA HIS A 164 -12.52 14.27 6.49
C HIS A 164 -11.78 14.53 7.81
N VAL A 165 -12.11 15.64 8.45
CA VAL A 165 -11.78 15.88 9.84
C VAL A 165 -12.62 14.87 10.64
N SER A 166 -11.95 13.95 11.32
CA SER A 166 -12.58 13.14 12.37
C SER A 166 -12.13 13.77 13.68
N GLU A 167 -13.02 14.54 14.29
CA GLU A 167 -12.93 14.89 15.71
C GLU A 167 -13.40 13.64 16.48
N GLU A 168 -12.44 12.83 16.95
CA GLU A 168 -12.65 11.97 18.10
C GLU A 168 -12.32 12.82 19.32
N SER A 169 -13.36 13.27 20.03
CA SER A 169 -13.26 13.73 21.41
C SER A 169 -13.50 12.54 22.33
N ASP A 170 -12.47 12.20 23.09
CA ASP A 170 -12.55 11.38 24.29
C ASP A 170 -13.58 11.99 25.25
N VAL A 171 -14.56 11.20 25.70
CA VAL A 171 -15.24 11.42 26.98
C VAL A 171 -15.44 10.06 27.65
N ASP A 172 -14.67 9.86 28.72
CA ASP A 172 -14.87 8.86 29.75
C ASP A 172 -16.26 9.01 30.40
N GLU A 173 -17.01 7.90 30.51
CA GLU A 173 -17.73 7.45 31.72
C GLU A 173 -18.31 6.03 31.55
#